data_AF-A0A6N7ZSA7-F1
#
_entry.id   AF-A0A6N7ZSA7-F1
#
_cell.length_a   1.000
_cell.length_b   1.000
_cell.length_c   1.000
_cell.angle_alpha   90.00
_cell.angle_beta   90.00
_cell.angle_gamma   90.00
#
_symmetry.space_group_name_H-M   'P 1'
#
loop_
_entity.id
_entity.type
_entity.pdbx_description
1 polymer ?
#
loop_
_entity_poly.entity_id
_entity_poly.type
_entity_poly.pdbx_seq_one_letter_code
_entity_poly.pdbx_strand_id
1 'polypeptide(L)'
;MRNTEFISEKTSINNSLFDLRSASPEAERIVGTRLEDNVLNRSPLKNVETSMLFTYMHRRFGLGNVSTDDHKDLGAGWAITTPHQNLALLVTPSFSGVKSSSFLPIVVGDEPIERSSVSGAFLEELAGAYERALLDLLRPVCQRDHYFNALGEIDEGINPVPEWSVVSDDGNLEIAGKLPRFHPTCGTGMPIGLFGGRLWKRLLAISRAAGNGDLIEGLELLVEEKAQAGHIRNLETIRSQDVDILPLVIMGLRTSGDEDVERLIGRLDENEYTEERVAEFTRVAFNRGTDGAASEWLLSLRPHNIWSARQCVQQLGISDQGLRRSLDKLLHVQRVTSAWKDFTTLTEGTINDDLVPDFPWPTEEAISKFSNNLENAGETKLSAWAANLCETKQGIAAMTQILGTLILRKREERVNEEAFAPK
;
A
#
# COMPACT_ATOMS: atom_id res chain seq x y z
N MET A 1 7.77 27.31 -17.33
CA MET A 1 8.43 26.13 -17.93
C MET A 1 7.69 25.85 -19.21
N ARG A 2 8.26 26.18 -20.38
CA ARG A 2 7.54 26.20 -21.66
C ARG A 2 6.92 24.82 -21.96
N ASN A 3 5.78 24.72 -22.65
CA ASN A 3 5.23 23.42 -23.11
C ASN A 3 6.27 22.54 -23.82
N THR A 4 7.11 23.16 -24.66
CA THR A 4 8.22 22.50 -25.34
C THR A 4 9.35 22.11 -24.41
N GLU A 5 9.58 22.83 -23.31
CA GLU A 5 10.56 22.49 -22.27
C GLU A 5 10.02 21.42 -21.32
N PHE A 6 8.73 21.45 -20.93
CA PHE A 6 8.10 20.40 -20.11
C PHE A 6 8.09 19.06 -20.85
N ILE A 7 7.69 19.08 -22.12
CA ILE A 7 7.77 17.90 -22.98
C ILE A 7 9.23 17.54 -23.19
N SER A 8 10.13 18.45 -23.61
CA SER A 8 11.53 18.09 -23.89
C SER A 8 12.29 17.60 -22.65
N GLU A 9 12.06 18.17 -21.47
CA GLU A 9 12.67 17.74 -20.21
C GLU A 9 12.20 16.33 -19.85
N LYS A 10 10.90 16.04 -19.92
CA LYS A 10 10.39 14.68 -19.69
C LYS A 10 10.74 13.68 -20.78
N THR A 11 10.80 14.11 -22.04
CA THR A 11 11.24 13.26 -23.17
C THR A 11 12.72 12.93 -23.03
N SER A 12 13.55 13.91 -22.64
CA SER A 12 15.00 13.77 -22.47
C SER A 12 15.39 12.90 -21.28
N ILE A 13 14.53 12.83 -20.26
CA ILE A 13 14.79 12.05 -19.06
C ILE A 13 14.32 10.61 -19.22
N ASN A 14 13.20 10.31 -19.92
CA ASN A 14 12.64 8.95 -19.95
C ASN A 14 11.84 8.51 -21.20
N ASN A 15 11.78 9.25 -22.32
CA ASN A 15 10.94 8.86 -23.50
C ASN A 15 9.46 8.52 -23.19
N SER A 16 8.93 8.92 -22.03
CA SER A 16 7.58 8.55 -21.60
C SER A 16 6.49 9.43 -22.18
N LEU A 17 6.86 10.53 -22.85
CA LEU A 17 5.96 11.54 -23.39
C LEU A 17 6.48 12.07 -24.73
N PHE A 18 5.70 11.97 -25.81
CA PHE A 18 6.07 12.60 -27.09
C PHE A 18 4.85 12.95 -27.95
N ASP A 19 5.04 13.87 -28.89
CA ASP A 19 4.02 14.26 -29.87
C ASP A 19 3.73 13.07 -30.80
N LEU A 20 2.46 12.63 -30.87
CA LEU A 20 2.02 11.49 -31.69
C LEU A 20 2.45 11.66 -33.15
N ARG A 21 2.44 12.91 -33.64
CA ARG A 21 2.85 13.26 -35.01
C ARG A 21 4.34 13.00 -35.27
N SER A 22 5.15 12.96 -34.22
CA SER A 22 6.60 12.71 -34.30
C SER A 22 7.00 11.27 -33.95
N ALA A 23 6.02 10.36 -33.87
CA ALA A 23 6.24 8.98 -33.48
C ALA A 23 6.89 8.15 -34.60
N SER A 24 6.36 8.24 -35.80
CA SER A 24 6.84 7.48 -36.96
C SER A 24 6.47 8.20 -38.27
N PRO A 25 7.13 7.89 -39.40
CA PRO A 25 6.71 8.39 -40.72
C PRO A 25 5.27 8.00 -41.06
N GLU A 26 4.79 6.88 -40.54
CA GLU A 26 3.39 6.47 -40.67
C GLU A 26 2.46 7.41 -39.91
N ALA A 27 2.83 7.81 -38.69
CA ALA A 27 2.07 8.79 -37.90
C ALA A 27 2.02 10.16 -38.57
N GLU A 28 3.10 10.62 -39.20
CA GLU A 28 3.11 11.85 -40.00
C GLU A 28 2.10 11.79 -41.16
N ARG A 29 1.97 10.62 -41.81
CA ARG A 29 1.01 10.42 -42.90
C ARG A 29 -0.43 10.39 -42.41
N ILE A 30 -0.71 9.71 -41.31
CA ILE A 30 -2.07 9.50 -40.79
C ILE A 30 -2.57 10.73 -40.02
N VAL A 31 -1.79 11.17 -39.04
CA VAL A 31 -2.18 12.25 -38.10
C VAL A 31 -1.77 13.61 -38.65
N GLY A 32 -0.68 13.68 -39.40
CA GLY A 32 -0.12 14.92 -39.93
C GLY A 32 1.21 15.29 -39.27
N THR A 33 1.72 16.47 -39.62
CA THR A 33 2.94 17.05 -39.05
C THR A 33 2.60 18.15 -38.04
N ARG A 34 3.63 18.68 -37.39
CA ARG A 34 3.47 19.87 -36.53
C ARG A 34 3.00 21.12 -37.27
N LEU A 35 3.08 21.18 -38.60
CA LEU A 35 2.62 22.32 -39.39
C LEU A 35 1.26 22.07 -40.04
N GLU A 36 0.90 20.80 -40.25
CA GLU A 36 -0.30 20.39 -40.95
C GLU A 36 -0.91 19.19 -40.22
N ASP A 37 -2.04 19.39 -39.56
CA ASP A 37 -2.70 18.34 -38.78
C ASP A 37 -3.91 17.78 -39.55
N ASN A 38 -3.78 16.55 -40.05
CA ASN A 38 -4.79 15.91 -40.90
C ASN A 38 -6.08 15.62 -40.15
N VAL A 39 -6.00 15.34 -38.84
CA VAL A 39 -7.17 15.02 -38.01
C VAL A 39 -7.91 16.30 -37.65
N LEU A 40 -7.20 17.33 -37.16
CA LEU A 40 -7.77 18.64 -36.89
C LEU A 40 -8.40 19.25 -38.15
N ASN A 41 -7.73 19.12 -39.31
CA ASN A 41 -8.20 19.68 -40.58
C ASN A 41 -9.54 19.08 -41.04
N ARG A 42 -9.89 17.87 -40.60
CA ARG A 42 -11.18 17.22 -40.88
C ARG A 42 -12.25 17.57 -39.85
N SER A 43 -11.85 18.13 -38.72
CA SER A 43 -12.78 18.54 -37.66
C SER A 43 -13.31 19.97 -37.88
N PRO A 44 -14.51 20.29 -37.36
CA PRO A 44 -15.02 21.66 -37.34
C PRO A 44 -14.12 22.66 -36.58
N LEU A 45 -13.25 22.16 -35.68
CA LEU A 45 -12.36 22.99 -34.86
C LEU A 45 -11.21 23.63 -35.63
N LYS A 46 -10.96 23.26 -36.90
CA LYS A 46 -9.92 23.89 -37.72
C LYS A 46 -10.03 25.41 -37.74
N ASN A 47 -11.25 25.93 -37.71
CA ASN A 47 -11.55 27.36 -37.82
C ASN A 47 -12.04 27.98 -36.50
N VAL A 48 -11.78 27.33 -35.36
CA VAL A 48 -12.31 27.82 -34.07
C VAL A 48 -11.73 29.18 -33.71
N GLU A 49 -12.56 30.08 -33.17
CA GLU A 49 -12.06 31.36 -32.67
C GLU A 49 -11.30 31.14 -31.35
N THR A 50 -10.12 31.74 -31.22
CA THR A 50 -9.27 31.62 -30.03
C THR A 50 -10.00 32.04 -28.74
N SER A 51 -10.78 33.13 -28.81
CA SER A 51 -11.54 33.65 -27.68
C SER A 51 -12.61 32.65 -27.20
N MET A 52 -13.29 32.00 -28.15
CA MET A 52 -14.31 30.99 -27.89
C MET A 52 -13.68 29.72 -27.33
N LEU A 53 -12.59 29.24 -27.94
CA LEU A 53 -11.86 28.09 -27.43
C LEU A 53 -11.36 28.35 -26.00
N PHE A 54 -10.74 29.50 -25.73
CA PHE A 54 -10.30 29.86 -24.38
C PHE A 54 -11.46 29.89 -23.38
N THR A 55 -12.56 30.57 -23.73
CA THR A 55 -13.73 30.71 -22.86
C THR A 55 -14.35 29.35 -22.55
N TYR A 56 -14.48 28.51 -23.58
CA TYR A 56 -14.97 27.15 -23.45
C TYR A 56 -14.08 26.29 -22.57
N MET A 57 -12.77 26.27 -22.84
CA MET A 57 -11.83 25.48 -22.06
C MET A 57 -11.82 25.93 -20.59
N HIS A 58 -11.83 27.24 -20.34
CA HIS A 58 -11.89 27.78 -18.99
C HIS A 58 -13.18 27.40 -18.27
N ARG A 59 -14.32 27.47 -18.96
CA ARG A 59 -15.62 27.14 -18.36
C ARG A 59 -15.76 25.64 -18.09
N ARG A 60 -15.28 24.79 -19.00
CA ARG A 60 -15.41 23.34 -18.92
C ARG A 60 -14.38 22.70 -17.98
N PHE A 61 -13.14 23.16 -18.04
CA PHE A 61 -12.00 22.51 -17.39
C PHE A 61 -11.35 23.37 -16.29
N GLY A 62 -11.84 24.60 -16.07
CA GLY A 62 -11.29 25.51 -15.09
C GLY A 62 -10.03 26.23 -15.57
N LEU A 63 -9.19 26.67 -14.62
CA LEU A 63 -7.96 27.38 -14.93
C LEU A 63 -6.99 26.50 -15.75
N GLY A 64 -6.20 27.14 -16.61
CA GLY A 64 -5.15 26.46 -17.37
C GLY A 64 -4.17 25.71 -16.46
N ASN A 65 -3.85 24.49 -16.84
CA ASN A 65 -2.96 23.57 -16.12
C ASN A 65 -1.65 23.33 -16.90
N VAL A 66 -1.36 24.06 -17.97
CA VAL A 66 -0.07 23.99 -18.66
C VAL A 66 0.43 25.39 -19.03
N SER A 67 1.73 25.59 -18.86
CA SER A 67 2.42 26.85 -19.16
C SER A 67 2.62 27.00 -20.67
N THR A 68 2.11 28.10 -21.23
CA THR A 68 2.43 28.49 -22.60
C THR A 68 3.74 29.30 -22.66
N ASP A 69 4.20 29.69 -23.86
CA ASP A 69 5.43 30.48 -24.03
C ASP A 69 5.27 31.89 -23.43
N ASP A 70 6.24 32.29 -22.58
CA ASP A 70 6.22 33.50 -21.75
C ASP A 70 6.16 34.82 -22.55
N HIS A 71 6.34 34.78 -23.88
CA HIS A 71 6.48 35.97 -24.70
C HIS A 71 5.38 36.18 -25.75
N LYS A 72 4.41 35.26 -25.90
CA LYS A 72 3.50 35.34 -27.06
C LYS A 72 2.00 35.34 -26.84
N ASP A 73 1.45 34.90 -25.72
CA ASP A 73 -0.01 34.92 -25.55
C ASP A 73 -0.34 35.02 -24.04
N LEU A 74 -1.50 35.58 -23.66
CA LEU A 74 -2.13 35.43 -22.33
C LEU A 74 -2.55 33.96 -22.06
N GLY A 75 -1.72 33.00 -22.49
CA GLY A 75 -2.12 31.65 -22.84
C GLY A 75 -2.21 30.75 -21.62
N ALA A 76 -3.43 30.49 -21.18
CA ALA A 76 -3.72 29.27 -20.43
C ALA A 76 -3.63 28.07 -21.38
N GLY A 77 -2.89 27.02 -21.01
CA GLY A 77 -2.92 25.73 -21.68
C GLY A 77 -3.71 24.71 -20.86
N TRP A 78 -4.37 23.77 -21.54
CA TRP A 78 -5.09 22.67 -20.91
C TRP A 78 -4.60 21.32 -21.42
N ALA A 79 -4.06 20.49 -20.54
CA ALA A 79 -3.94 19.05 -20.77
C ALA A 79 -5.25 18.37 -20.36
N ILE A 80 -5.86 17.66 -21.31
CA ILE A 80 -7.10 16.91 -21.12
C ILE A 80 -6.93 15.44 -21.50
N THR A 81 -7.72 14.58 -20.86
CA THR A 81 -7.72 13.13 -21.12
C THR A 81 -8.35 12.86 -22.48
N THR A 82 -8.01 11.72 -23.08
CA THR A 82 -8.71 11.19 -24.26
C THR A 82 -9.31 9.82 -23.92
N PRO A 83 -10.17 9.24 -24.78
CA PRO A 83 -10.69 7.89 -24.57
C PRO A 83 -9.57 6.83 -24.45
N HIS A 84 -8.40 7.08 -25.04
CA HIS A 84 -7.26 6.18 -25.00
C HIS A 84 -6.29 6.54 -23.87
N GLN A 85 -5.94 5.57 -23.03
CA GLN A 85 -5.13 5.80 -21.80
C GLN A 85 -3.69 6.26 -22.06
N ASN A 86 -3.13 5.90 -23.23
CA ASN A 86 -1.81 6.32 -23.68
C ASN A 86 -1.85 7.61 -24.49
N LEU A 87 -2.95 8.37 -24.48
CA LEU A 87 -3.06 9.60 -25.26
C LEU A 87 -3.71 10.71 -24.42
N ALA A 88 -3.05 11.85 -24.40
CA ALA A 88 -3.57 13.11 -23.89
C ALA A 88 -3.63 14.15 -25.00
N LEU A 89 -4.50 15.13 -24.84
CA LEU A 89 -4.57 16.28 -25.74
C LEU A 89 -4.17 17.54 -24.98
N LEU A 90 -3.13 18.23 -25.44
CA LEU A 90 -2.87 19.61 -25.01
C LEU A 90 -3.62 20.57 -25.92
N VAL A 91 -4.42 21.44 -25.30
CA VAL A 91 -5.15 22.51 -25.96
C VAL A 91 -4.55 23.83 -25.53
N THR A 92 -4.04 24.58 -26.49
CA THR A 92 -3.42 25.90 -26.25
C THR A 92 -3.98 26.90 -27.25
N PRO A 93 -5.02 27.66 -26.85
CA PRO A 93 -5.52 28.77 -27.66
C PRO A 93 -4.36 29.75 -27.96
N SER A 94 -4.22 30.19 -29.21
CA SER A 94 -3.20 31.17 -29.62
C SER A 94 -3.85 32.37 -30.30
N PHE A 95 -3.41 33.59 -29.99
CA PHE A 95 -3.94 34.79 -30.65
C PHE A 95 -3.56 34.85 -32.14
N SER A 96 -2.58 34.06 -32.58
CA SER A 96 -2.18 33.94 -33.98
C SER A 96 -3.11 33.04 -34.82
N GLY A 97 -4.28 32.70 -34.29
CA GLY A 97 -5.26 31.78 -34.87
C GLY A 97 -4.99 30.32 -34.47
N VAL A 98 -5.97 29.46 -34.74
CA VAL A 98 -5.85 28.01 -34.51
C VAL A 98 -4.84 27.45 -35.49
N LYS A 99 -3.85 26.76 -34.93
CA LYS A 99 -2.83 26.04 -35.68
C LYS A 99 -2.80 24.60 -35.22
N SER A 100 -2.10 23.75 -35.96
CA SER A 100 -1.68 22.41 -35.52
C SER A 100 -1.03 22.42 -34.13
N SER A 101 -0.44 23.52 -33.68
CA SER A 101 0.10 23.67 -32.33
C SER A 101 -0.96 23.94 -31.26
N SER A 102 -2.17 24.37 -31.63
CA SER A 102 -3.27 24.64 -30.70
C SER A 102 -3.91 23.38 -30.15
N PHE A 103 -3.74 22.26 -30.85
CA PHE A 103 -4.20 20.93 -30.46
C PHE A 103 -3.05 19.95 -30.64
N LEU A 104 -2.43 19.56 -29.54
CA LEU A 104 -1.22 18.76 -29.52
C LEU A 104 -1.51 17.38 -28.92
N PRO A 105 -1.65 16.32 -29.73
CA PRO A 105 -1.81 14.95 -29.25
C PRO A 105 -0.48 14.43 -28.70
N ILE A 106 -0.46 14.09 -27.41
CA ILE A 106 0.73 13.57 -26.72
C ILE A 106 0.50 12.11 -26.34
N VAL A 107 1.40 11.25 -26.80
CA VAL A 107 1.51 9.87 -26.32
C VAL A 107 2.03 9.89 -24.90
N VAL A 108 1.38 9.13 -24.01
CA VAL A 108 1.69 9.04 -22.58
C VAL A 108 1.97 7.59 -22.21
N GLY A 109 3.11 7.35 -21.56
CA GLY A 109 3.49 6.06 -20.99
C GLY A 109 3.90 6.18 -19.52
N ASP A 110 3.71 5.09 -18.76
CA ASP A 110 4.29 4.95 -17.42
C ASP A 110 5.77 4.58 -17.48
N GLU A 111 6.16 3.94 -18.59
CA GLU A 111 7.52 3.53 -18.93
C GLU A 111 7.92 4.21 -20.25
N PRO A 112 9.23 4.27 -20.56
CA PRO A 112 9.70 4.72 -21.87
C PRO A 112 8.99 3.97 -23.00
N ILE A 113 8.30 4.69 -23.88
CA ILE A 113 7.67 4.10 -25.08
C ILE A 113 8.61 4.33 -26.26
N GLU A 114 9.01 3.26 -26.93
CA GLU A 114 9.74 3.37 -28.19
C GLU A 114 8.84 3.96 -29.27
N ARG A 115 9.26 5.07 -29.90
CA ARG A 115 8.43 5.76 -30.90
C ARG A 115 8.04 4.87 -32.08
N SER A 116 8.94 3.97 -32.48
CA SER A 116 8.71 2.96 -33.52
C SER A 116 7.61 1.95 -33.17
N SER A 117 7.27 1.76 -31.90
CA SER A 117 6.17 0.89 -31.50
C SER A 117 4.80 1.49 -31.78
N VAL A 118 4.72 2.80 -32.10
CA VAL A 118 3.48 3.47 -32.51
C VAL A 118 3.30 3.33 -34.01
N SER A 119 2.72 2.20 -34.43
CA SER A 119 2.47 1.86 -35.83
C SER A 119 1.21 0.99 -35.98
N GLY A 120 0.73 0.83 -37.22
CA GLY A 120 -0.39 -0.04 -37.56
C GLY A 120 -1.66 0.21 -36.73
N ALA A 121 -2.29 -0.86 -36.24
CA ALA A 121 -3.55 -0.78 -35.49
C ALA A 121 -3.47 0.12 -34.25
N PHE A 122 -2.35 0.12 -33.53
CA PHE A 122 -2.19 0.96 -32.35
C PHE A 122 -2.15 2.45 -32.70
N LEU A 123 -1.50 2.81 -33.81
CA LEU A 123 -1.51 4.18 -34.32
C LEU A 123 -2.92 4.61 -34.77
N GLU A 124 -3.67 3.71 -35.42
CA GLU A 124 -5.06 3.97 -35.82
C GLU A 124 -5.97 4.20 -34.60
N GLU A 125 -5.81 3.40 -33.54
CA GLU A 125 -6.52 3.59 -32.27
C GLU A 125 -6.24 4.96 -31.63
N LEU A 126 -4.97 5.37 -31.59
CA LEU A 126 -4.57 6.67 -31.07
C LEU A 126 -5.09 7.82 -31.94
N ALA A 127 -5.03 7.70 -33.27
CA ALA A 127 -5.56 8.71 -34.19
C ALA A 127 -7.08 8.87 -34.01
N GLY A 128 -7.82 7.77 -33.90
CA GLY A 128 -9.27 7.80 -33.63
C GLY A 128 -9.60 8.32 -32.24
N ALA A 129 -8.74 8.10 -31.24
CA ALA A 129 -8.90 8.70 -29.91
C ALA A 129 -8.65 10.22 -29.93
N TYR A 130 -7.67 10.68 -30.72
CA TYR A 130 -7.43 12.11 -30.92
C TYR A 130 -8.63 12.79 -31.59
N GLU A 131 -9.17 12.21 -32.66
CA GLU A 131 -10.37 12.70 -33.34
C GLU A 131 -11.56 12.80 -32.38
N ARG A 132 -11.81 11.75 -31.60
CA ARG A 132 -12.88 11.75 -30.59
C ARG A 132 -12.68 12.81 -29.52
N ALA A 133 -11.45 13.07 -29.09
CA ALA A 133 -11.14 14.13 -28.13
C ALA A 133 -11.39 15.53 -28.72
N LEU A 134 -11.13 15.75 -30.02
CA LEU A 134 -11.49 16.98 -30.71
C LEU A 134 -13.02 17.15 -30.79
N LEU A 135 -13.74 16.11 -31.19
CA LEU A 135 -15.20 16.13 -31.23
C LEU A 135 -15.82 16.34 -29.85
N ASP A 136 -15.17 15.85 -28.80
CA ASP A 136 -15.61 16.07 -27.42
C ASP A 136 -15.64 17.55 -27.05
N LEU A 137 -14.77 18.40 -27.62
CA LEU A 137 -14.79 19.86 -27.40
C LEU A 137 -15.98 20.57 -28.04
N LEU A 138 -16.75 19.87 -28.88
CA LEU A 138 -18.01 20.38 -29.41
C LEU A 138 -19.18 20.17 -28.45
N ARG A 139 -18.98 19.47 -27.32
CA ARG A 139 -20.05 19.29 -26.34
C ARG A 139 -20.44 20.61 -25.69
N PRO A 140 -21.74 20.86 -25.49
CA PRO A 140 -22.22 22.10 -24.88
C PRO A 140 -21.81 22.22 -23.42
N VAL A 141 -21.53 23.43 -22.99
CA VAL A 141 -21.43 23.84 -21.59
C VAL A 141 -22.46 24.94 -21.35
N CYS A 142 -23.07 24.92 -20.17
CA CYS A 142 -24.11 25.87 -19.80
C CYS A 142 -23.52 27.07 -19.03
N GLN A 143 -23.88 28.27 -19.47
CA GLN A 143 -23.65 29.51 -18.75
C GLN A 143 -24.96 30.26 -18.59
N ARG A 144 -25.50 30.21 -17.36
CA ARG A 144 -26.85 30.70 -17.03
C ARG A 144 -27.89 29.99 -17.90
N ASP A 145 -28.40 30.67 -18.92
CA ASP A 145 -29.48 30.20 -19.78
C ASP A 145 -29.00 29.92 -21.23
N HIS A 146 -27.70 30.05 -21.51
CA HIS A 146 -27.13 29.81 -22.83
C HIS A 146 -26.24 28.57 -22.85
N TYR A 147 -26.33 27.79 -23.92
CA TYR A 147 -25.42 26.70 -24.22
C TYR A 147 -24.39 27.17 -25.24
N PHE A 148 -23.14 26.79 -25.04
CA PHE A 148 -22.07 27.08 -25.99
C PHE A 148 -21.03 25.96 -25.99
N ASN A 149 -20.30 25.80 -27.09
CA ASN A 149 -19.15 24.91 -27.18
C ASN A 149 -17.89 25.66 -27.63
N ALA A 150 -16.86 24.92 -28.02
CA ALA A 150 -15.65 25.51 -28.56
C ALA A 150 -15.90 26.42 -29.78
N LEU A 151 -16.91 26.13 -30.62
CA LEU A 151 -17.22 26.92 -31.84
C LEU A 151 -18.07 28.16 -31.59
N GLY A 152 -18.79 28.27 -30.47
CA GLY A 152 -19.76 29.34 -30.30
C GLY A 152 -20.96 28.97 -29.46
N GLU A 153 -21.92 29.90 -29.43
CA GLU A 153 -23.27 29.66 -28.92
C GLU A 153 -23.97 28.55 -29.72
N ILE A 154 -24.78 27.75 -29.03
CA ILE A 154 -25.56 26.65 -29.58
C ILE A 154 -27.03 26.94 -29.35
N ASP A 155 -27.83 26.93 -30.41
CA ASP A 155 -29.28 27.04 -30.30
C ASP A 155 -29.87 25.84 -29.55
N GLU A 156 -30.90 26.09 -28.74
CA GLU A 156 -31.57 25.03 -27.99
C GLU A 156 -32.10 23.93 -28.92
N GLY A 157 -31.74 22.68 -28.63
CA GLY A 157 -32.20 21.51 -29.38
C GLY A 157 -31.31 21.10 -30.56
N ILE A 158 -30.24 21.84 -30.87
CA ILE A 158 -29.24 21.42 -31.86
C ILE A 158 -28.14 20.62 -31.16
N ASN A 159 -27.93 19.36 -31.58
CA ASN A 159 -26.75 18.59 -31.17
C ASN A 159 -25.58 18.93 -32.09
N PRO A 160 -24.53 19.63 -31.61
CA PRO A 160 -23.38 19.99 -32.44
C PRO A 160 -22.44 18.81 -32.74
N VAL A 161 -22.66 17.64 -32.10
CA VAL A 161 -21.86 16.44 -32.33
C VAL A 161 -22.49 15.65 -33.49
N PRO A 162 -21.74 15.32 -34.56
CA PRO A 162 -22.29 14.62 -35.74
C PRO A 162 -22.99 13.28 -35.40
N GLU A 163 -24.08 12.95 -36.09
CA GLU A 163 -24.93 11.75 -35.82
C GLU A 163 -24.15 10.42 -35.75
N TRP A 164 -23.06 10.28 -36.51
CA TRP A 164 -22.22 9.07 -36.53
C TRP A 164 -21.32 8.89 -35.30
N SER A 165 -21.22 9.90 -34.44
CA SER A 165 -20.49 9.82 -33.15
C SER A 165 -21.32 9.27 -31.99
N VAL A 166 -22.63 9.06 -32.21
CA VAL A 166 -23.61 8.57 -31.22
C VAL A 166 -23.89 7.08 -31.40
N VAL A 167 -23.18 6.40 -32.31
CA VAL A 167 -23.32 4.94 -32.46
C VAL A 167 -22.60 4.27 -31.30
N SER A 168 -23.35 3.97 -30.25
CA SER A 168 -22.96 2.99 -29.25
C SER A 168 -23.11 1.58 -29.86
N ASP A 169 -22.22 0.66 -29.48
CA ASP A 169 -22.18 -0.72 -30.02
C ASP A 169 -23.48 -1.53 -29.77
N ASP A 170 -24.38 -1.00 -28.96
CA ASP A 170 -25.66 -1.58 -28.54
C ASP A 170 -26.89 -1.02 -29.29
N GLY A 171 -26.70 -0.16 -30.30
CA GLY A 171 -27.76 0.16 -31.29
C GLY A 171 -28.99 0.90 -30.76
N ASN A 172 -28.96 1.40 -29.52
CA ASN A 172 -30.07 2.17 -28.95
C ASN A 172 -29.92 3.67 -29.23
N LEU A 173 -30.68 4.12 -30.23
CA LEU A 173 -30.85 5.50 -30.70
C LEU A 173 -31.60 6.43 -29.72
N GLU A 174 -31.46 6.27 -28.40
CA GLU A 174 -32.23 7.03 -27.39
C GLU A 174 -31.49 8.22 -26.75
N ILE A 175 -30.40 8.72 -27.35
CA ILE A 175 -29.70 9.93 -26.88
C ILE A 175 -29.89 11.11 -27.86
N ALA A 176 -31.04 11.20 -28.54
CA ALA A 176 -31.33 12.29 -29.46
C ALA A 176 -31.93 13.55 -28.78
N GLY A 177 -32.27 13.50 -27.47
CA GLY A 177 -33.03 14.59 -26.82
C GLY A 177 -32.35 15.31 -25.65
N LYS A 178 -31.24 14.79 -25.12
CA LYS A 178 -30.52 15.41 -24.01
C LYS A 178 -29.04 15.23 -24.26
N LEU A 179 -28.35 16.32 -24.59
CA LEU A 179 -26.89 16.37 -24.68
C LEU A 179 -26.33 15.87 -23.35
N PRO A 180 -25.76 14.65 -23.26
CA PRO A 180 -25.26 14.18 -21.99
C PRO A 180 -24.09 15.09 -21.62
N ARG A 181 -24.27 15.88 -20.54
CA ARG A 181 -23.25 16.76 -19.97
C ARG A 181 -21.98 15.96 -19.61
N PHE A 182 -22.14 14.65 -19.41
CA PHE A 182 -21.08 13.67 -19.15
C PHE A 182 -21.30 12.46 -20.04
N HIS A 183 -20.31 12.13 -20.87
CA HIS A 183 -20.22 10.92 -21.67
C HIS A 183 -18.91 10.21 -21.32
N PRO A 184 -18.80 8.88 -21.39
CA PRO A 184 -17.58 8.15 -21.01
C PRO A 184 -16.31 8.56 -21.79
N THR A 185 -16.49 9.25 -22.92
CA THR A 185 -15.40 9.81 -23.74
C THR A 185 -15.03 11.25 -23.39
N CYS A 186 -15.68 11.86 -22.40
CA CYS A 186 -15.42 13.24 -22.02
C CYS A 186 -14.03 13.40 -21.44
N GLY A 187 -13.25 14.32 -22.01
CA GLY A 187 -12.00 14.75 -21.41
C GLY A 187 -12.26 15.35 -20.02
N THR A 188 -11.29 15.25 -19.12
CA THR A 188 -11.27 15.97 -17.84
C THR A 188 -10.00 16.81 -17.75
N GLY A 189 -10.08 17.96 -17.06
CA GLY A 189 -8.92 18.82 -16.84
C GLY A 189 -7.93 18.15 -15.88
N MET A 190 -6.64 18.11 -16.24
CA MET A 190 -5.60 17.42 -15.46
C MET A 190 -4.91 18.30 -14.40
N PRO A 191 -4.71 17.85 -13.17
CA PRO A 191 -3.83 18.56 -12.24
C PRO A 191 -2.35 18.49 -12.69
N ILE A 192 -1.61 19.60 -12.59
CA ILE A 192 -0.17 19.69 -12.89
C ILE A 192 0.62 18.68 -12.03
N GLY A 193 1.57 17.97 -12.65
CA GLY A 193 2.52 17.07 -11.95
C GLY A 193 2.14 15.59 -11.95
N LEU A 194 0.94 15.23 -12.41
CA LEU A 194 0.49 13.83 -12.53
C LEU A 194 0.77 13.20 -13.90
N PHE A 195 1.24 13.99 -14.86
CA PHE A 195 1.47 13.59 -16.25
C PHE A 195 2.66 12.64 -16.38
N GLY A 196 2.43 11.44 -16.94
CA GLY A 196 3.47 10.41 -17.12
C GLY A 196 4.15 9.96 -15.81
N GLY A 197 3.51 10.22 -14.66
CA GLY A 197 3.97 9.80 -13.35
C GLY A 197 3.30 8.52 -12.90
N ARG A 198 3.84 7.85 -11.86
CA ARG A 198 3.29 6.58 -11.33
C ARG A 198 1.81 6.64 -10.88
N LEU A 199 1.25 7.83 -10.70
CA LEU A 199 -0.15 8.04 -10.29
C LEU A 199 -1.09 8.30 -11.48
N TRP A 200 -0.57 8.29 -12.71
CA TRP A 200 -1.29 8.61 -13.94
C TRP A 200 -2.45 7.65 -14.23
N LYS A 201 -2.17 6.35 -14.36
CA LYS A 201 -3.21 5.32 -14.54
C LYS A 201 -4.26 5.33 -13.42
N ARG A 202 -3.85 5.66 -12.19
CA ARG A 202 -4.72 5.76 -11.01
C ARG A 202 -5.74 6.88 -11.16
N LEU A 203 -5.29 8.06 -11.57
CA LEU A 203 -6.15 9.21 -11.81
C LEU A 203 -7.11 8.96 -12.99
N LEU A 204 -6.65 8.26 -14.03
CA LEU A 204 -7.49 7.87 -15.16
C LEU A 204 -8.60 6.91 -14.75
N ALA A 205 -8.31 5.92 -13.91
CA ALA A 205 -9.32 4.97 -13.41
C ALA A 205 -10.40 5.70 -12.59
N ILE A 206 -9.99 6.58 -11.67
CA ILE A 206 -10.91 7.38 -10.84
C ILE A 206 -11.73 8.35 -11.70
N SER A 207 -11.09 9.02 -12.67
CA SER A 207 -11.77 9.97 -13.56
C SER A 207 -12.76 9.27 -14.49
N ARG A 208 -12.49 8.04 -14.90
CA ARG A 208 -13.42 7.21 -15.69
C ARG A 208 -14.63 6.78 -14.84
N ALA A 209 -14.40 6.27 -13.63
CA ALA A 209 -15.48 5.90 -12.71
C ALA A 209 -16.36 7.12 -12.33
N ALA A 210 -15.73 8.22 -11.92
CA ALA A 210 -16.44 9.47 -11.63
C ALA A 210 -17.11 10.09 -12.87
N GLY A 211 -16.51 9.92 -14.06
CA GLY A 211 -17.06 10.35 -15.35
C GLY A 211 -18.30 9.58 -15.80
N ASN A 212 -18.50 8.37 -15.28
CA ASN A 212 -19.74 7.58 -15.43
C ASN A 212 -20.83 7.96 -14.41
N GLY A 213 -20.57 8.97 -13.57
CA GLY A 213 -21.51 9.43 -12.54
C GLY A 213 -21.47 8.62 -11.24
N ASP A 214 -20.58 7.64 -11.11
CA ASP A 214 -20.40 6.85 -9.89
C ASP A 214 -19.10 7.24 -9.16
N LEU A 215 -19.21 8.29 -8.34
CA LEU A 215 -18.12 8.77 -7.50
C LEU A 215 -17.74 7.77 -6.40
N ILE A 216 -18.68 6.92 -5.97
CA ILE A 216 -18.47 5.98 -4.87
C ILE A 216 -17.59 4.83 -5.37
N GLU A 217 -17.91 4.24 -6.51
CA GLU A 217 -17.10 3.20 -7.16
C GLU A 217 -15.66 3.69 -7.44
N GLY A 218 -15.51 4.93 -7.91
CA GLY A 218 -14.19 5.53 -8.14
C GLY A 218 -13.37 5.73 -6.86
N LEU A 219 -14.03 6.01 -5.73
CA LEU A 219 -13.37 6.12 -4.42
C LEU A 219 -13.03 4.75 -3.83
N GLU A 220 -13.87 3.74 -4.03
CA GLU A 220 -13.62 2.36 -3.59
C GLU A 220 -12.39 1.77 -4.28
N LEU A 221 -12.25 1.96 -5.59
CA LEU A 221 -11.06 1.56 -6.36
C LEU A 221 -9.79 2.24 -5.84
N LEU A 222 -9.85 3.53 -5.47
CA LEU A 222 -8.71 4.24 -4.87
C LEU A 222 -8.33 3.64 -3.51
N VAL A 223 -9.32 3.33 -2.66
CA VAL A 223 -9.09 2.76 -1.33
C VAL A 223 -8.48 1.37 -1.45
N GLU A 224 -8.99 0.52 -2.34
CA GLU A 224 -8.48 -0.83 -2.58
C GLU A 224 -7.05 -0.79 -3.13
N GLU A 225 -6.76 0.08 -4.10
CA GLU A 225 -5.41 0.22 -4.64
C GLU A 225 -4.42 0.79 -3.63
N LYS A 226 -4.86 1.75 -2.78
CA LYS A 226 -4.04 2.28 -1.67
C LYS A 226 -3.77 1.21 -0.62
N ALA A 227 -4.75 0.36 -0.32
CA ALA A 227 -4.58 -0.78 0.56
C ALA A 227 -3.57 -1.78 -0.03
N GLN A 228 -3.67 -2.09 -1.33
CA GLN A 228 -2.74 -3.00 -2.00
C GLN A 228 -1.31 -2.45 -2.10
N ALA A 229 -1.14 -1.17 -2.47
CA ALA A 229 0.18 -0.53 -2.56
C ALA A 229 0.82 -0.33 -1.17
N GLY A 230 0.00 -0.01 -0.16
CA GLY A 230 0.43 -0.02 1.24
C GLY A 230 0.87 -1.41 1.69
N HIS A 231 0.09 -2.45 1.36
CA HIS A 231 0.43 -3.84 1.65
C HIS A 231 1.75 -4.28 1.00
N ILE A 232 1.99 -3.97 -0.28
CA ILE A 232 3.24 -4.34 -0.96
C ILE A 232 4.45 -3.69 -0.28
N ARG A 233 4.37 -2.38 0.00
CA ARG A 233 5.45 -1.64 0.67
C ARG A 233 5.70 -2.15 2.10
N ASN A 234 4.64 -2.51 2.81
CA ASN A 234 4.76 -3.06 4.16
C ASN A 234 5.38 -4.45 4.12
N LEU A 235 5.01 -5.30 3.14
CA LEU A 235 5.64 -6.61 2.93
C LEU A 235 7.14 -6.49 2.61
N GLU A 236 7.54 -5.55 1.76
CA GLU A 236 8.96 -5.28 1.48
C GLU A 236 9.72 -4.80 2.73
N THR A 237 9.11 -3.92 3.52
CA THR A 237 9.69 -3.42 4.78
C THR A 237 9.87 -4.53 5.82
N ILE A 238 8.93 -5.48 5.85
CA ILE A 238 8.98 -6.66 6.73
C ILE A 238 10.06 -7.63 6.26
N ARG A 239 10.15 -7.89 4.95
CA ARG A 239 11.19 -8.74 4.35
C ARG A 239 12.61 -8.18 4.54
N SER A 240 12.75 -6.86 4.69
CA SER A 240 14.04 -6.23 5.00
C SER A 240 14.37 -6.18 6.49
N GLN A 241 13.50 -6.70 7.37
CA GLN A 241 13.82 -6.80 8.80
C GLN A 241 14.83 -7.93 9.05
N ASP A 242 15.37 -7.93 10.27
CA ASP A 242 16.23 -9.01 10.76
C ASP A 242 15.52 -10.38 10.61
N VAL A 243 16.28 -11.40 10.21
CA VAL A 243 15.79 -12.77 9.96
C VAL A 243 15.11 -13.35 11.20
N ASP A 244 15.52 -12.90 12.39
CA ASP A 244 14.94 -13.32 13.66
C ASP A 244 13.56 -12.72 13.97
N ILE A 245 13.14 -11.68 13.25
CA ILE A 245 11.85 -11.00 13.46
C ILE A 245 10.73 -11.70 12.67
N LEU A 246 11.03 -12.24 11.49
CA LEU A 246 10.03 -12.81 10.58
C LEU A 246 9.22 -13.97 11.21
N PRO A 247 9.81 -14.93 11.96
CA PRO A 247 9.04 -15.95 12.69
C PRO A 247 8.03 -15.37 13.68
N LEU A 248 8.37 -14.27 14.35
CA LEU A 248 7.48 -13.58 15.30
C LEU A 248 6.34 -12.87 14.57
N VAL A 249 6.59 -12.30 13.39
CA VAL A 249 5.57 -11.68 12.54
C VAL A 249 4.58 -12.74 12.07
N ILE A 250 5.06 -13.87 11.51
CA ILE A 250 4.22 -14.99 11.06
C ILE A 250 3.36 -15.51 12.22
N MET A 251 3.92 -15.62 13.41
CA MET A 251 3.15 -15.98 14.61
C MET A 251 2.07 -14.96 14.94
N GLY A 252 2.40 -13.67 14.86
CA GLY A 252 1.41 -12.62 15.07
C GLY A 252 0.23 -12.73 14.10
N LEU A 253 0.51 -13.01 12.83
CA LEU A 253 -0.51 -13.30 11.82
C LEU A 253 -1.34 -14.53 12.19
N ARG A 254 -0.72 -15.67 12.51
CA ARG A 254 -1.45 -16.91 12.89
C ARG A 254 -2.32 -16.75 14.13
N THR A 255 -1.95 -15.87 15.06
CA THR A 255 -2.72 -15.64 16.30
C THR A 255 -3.84 -14.62 16.15
N SER A 256 -3.96 -13.92 15.01
CA SER A 256 -5.01 -12.92 14.82
C SER A 256 -6.38 -13.53 14.53
N GLY A 257 -6.41 -14.73 13.93
CA GLY A 257 -7.65 -15.37 13.48
C GLY A 257 -8.27 -14.74 12.25
N ASP A 258 -7.51 -13.92 11.51
CA ASP A 258 -7.95 -13.28 10.27
C ASP A 258 -7.92 -14.29 9.09
N GLU A 259 -8.94 -14.26 8.24
CA GLU A 259 -9.12 -15.22 7.13
C GLU A 259 -8.05 -15.04 6.03
N ASP A 260 -7.46 -13.85 5.91
CA ASP A 260 -6.44 -13.54 4.91
C ASP A 260 -5.01 -13.89 5.34
N VAL A 261 -4.83 -14.46 6.53
CA VAL A 261 -3.52 -14.75 7.14
C VAL A 261 -2.66 -15.65 6.27
N GLU A 262 -3.20 -16.75 5.75
CA GLU A 262 -2.43 -17.69 4.93
C GLU A 262 -1.98 -17.06 3.61
N ARG A 263 -2.80 -16.17 3.04
CA ARG A 263 -2.44 -15.38 1.85
C ARG A 263 -1.29 -14.42 2.15
N LEU A 264 -1.31 -13.77 3.31
CA LEU A 264 -0.23 -12.86 3.74
C LEU A 264 1.06 -13.61 4.07
N ILE A 265 0.97 -14.77 4.71
CA ILE A 265 2.12 -15.63 5.02
C ILE A 265 2.77 -16.13 3.73
N GLY A 266 1.99 -16.62 2.75
CA GLY A 266 2.52 -17.05 1.46
C GLY A 266 3.24 -15.92 0.70
N ARG A 267 2.92 -14.65 0.99
CA ARG A 267 3.60 -13.48 0.45
C ARG A 267 4.82 -13.04 1.27
N LEU A 268 5.12 -13.62 2.42
CA LEU A 268 6.31 -13.31 3.23
C LEU A 268 7.51 -14.25 2.98
N ASP A 269 7.40 -15.14 1.98
CA ASP A 269 8.44 -15.97 1.32
C ASP A 269 8.59 -17.44 1.79
N GLU A 270 8.97 -18.31 0.83
CA GLU A 270 8.96 -19.78 0.84
C GLU A 270 10.32 -20.43 1.15
N ASN A 271 11.42 -19.68 1.28
CA ASN A 271 12.76 -20.26 1.07
C ASN A 271 13.80 -20.28 2.20
N GLU A 272 13.57 -19.80 3.43
CA GLU A 272 14.58 -20.02 4.49
C GLU A 272 13.97 -19.99 5.89
N TYR A 273 13.74 -21.20 6.44
CA TYR A 273 13.50 -21.53 7.85
C TYR A 273 12.66 -20.55 8.68
N THR A 274 11.34 -20.65 8.51
CA THR A 274 10.34 -20.05 9.39
C THR A 274 9.47 -21.10 10.10
N GLU A 275 9.24 -22.30 9.55
CA GLU A 275 8.33 -23.28 10.18
C GLU A 275 8.85 -23.87 11.51
N GLU A 276 10.12 -24.26 11.60
CA GLU A 276 10.66 -24.86 12.83
C GLU A 276 10.69 -23.85 13.99
N ARG A 277 11.09 -22.61 13.72
CA ARG A 277 11.10 -21.51 14.71
C ARG A 277 9.69 -21.10 15.10
N VAL A 278 8.76 -21.06 14.16
CA VAL A 278 7.33 -20.81 14.41
C VAL A 278 6.72 -21.95 15.22
N ALA A 279 7.05 -23.21 14.93
CA ALA A 279 6.59 -24.38 15.65
C ALA A 279 7.15 -24.42 17.08
N GLU A 280 8.43 -24.13 17.26
CA GLU A 280 9.07 -24.01 18.58
C GLU A 280 8.43 -22.88 19.40
N PHE A 281 8.28 -21.69 18.79
CA PHE A 281 7.60 -20.59 19.45
C PHE A 281 6.18 -20.97 19.87
N THR A 282 5.43 -21.64 18.99
CA THR A 282 4.07 -22.12 19.28
C THR A 282 4.06 -23.10 20.45
N ARG A 283 4.99 -24.06 20.46
CA ARG A 283 5.17 -25.04 21.53
C ARG A 283 5.36 -24.34 22.87
N VAL A 284 6.30 -23.39 22.95
CA VAL A 284 6.67 -22.68 24.18
C VAL A 284 5.59 -21.69 24.62
N ALA A 285 5.03 -20.89 23.71
CA ALA A 285 4.04 -19.86 24.05
C ALA A 285 2.66 -20.45 24.42
N PHE A 286 2.32 -21.63 23.91
CA PHE A 286 1.02 -22.27 24.15
C PHE A 286 1.07 -23.53 25.01
N ASN A 287 2.22 -23.86 25.63
CA ASN A 287 2.42 -25.09 26.41
C ASN A 287 2.04 -26.37 25.64
N ARG A 288 2.22 -26.38 24.31
CA ARG A 288 1.85 -27.52 23.46
C ARG A 288 3.01 -28.51 23.38
N GLY A 289 3.20 -29.31 24.42
CA GLY A 289 4.24 -30.35 24.51
C GLY A 289 5.22 -30.09 25.66
N THR A 290 5.63 -31.16 26.34
CA THR A 290 6.50 -31.12 27.54
C THR A 290 7.99 -31.27 27.24
N ASP A 291 8.33 -31.69 26.03
CA ASP A 291 9.68 -32.15 25.72
C ASP A 291 10.41 -31.16 24.81
N GLY A 292 11.63 -30.77 25.20
CA GLY A 292 12.53 -29.90 24.44
C GLY A 292 12.86 -28.60 25.17
N ALA A 293 14.14 -28.41 25.47
CA ALA A 293 14.66 -27.12 25.93
C ALA A 293 14.38 -26.03 24.89
N ALA A 294 14.19 -24.79 25.35
CA ALA A 294 14.17 -23.65 24.44
C ALA A 294 15.51 -23.55 23.70
N SER A 295 15.47 -23.36 22.39
CA SER A 295 16.64 -23.18 21.53
C SER A 295 17.38 -21.90 21.89
N GLU A 296 18.66 -21.85 21.50
CA GLU A 296 19.48 -20.65 21.67
C GLU A 296 18.88 -19.44 20.95
N TRP A 297 18.28 -19.64 19.78
CA TRP A 297 17.54 -18.59 19.08
C TRP A 297 16.42 -18.02 19.95
N LEU A 298 15.55 -18.89 20.47
CA LEU A 298 14.42 -18.46 21.28
C LEU A 298 14.88 -17.71 22.52
N LEU A 299 15.96 -18.16 23.17
CA LEU A 299 16.55 -17.52 24.34
C LEU A 299 17.29 -16.21 24.02
N SER A 300 17.75 -16.03 22.78
CA SER A 300 18.46 -14.82 22.33
C SER A 300 17.56 -13.64 21.99
N LEU A 301 16.24 -13.86 21.85
CA LEU A 301 15.26 -12.83 21.50
C LEU A 301 15.25 -11.69 22.53
N ARG A 302 15.43 -10.46 22.05
CA ARG A 302 15.47 -9.25 22.88
C ARG A 302 14.15 -8.48 22.82
N PRO A 303 13.90 -7.57 23.78
CA PRO A 303 12.72 -6.69 23.75
C PRO A 303 12.57 -5.89 22.45
N HIS A 304 13.67 -5.56 21.75
CA HIS A 304 13.58 -4.87 20.47
C HIS A 304 12.99 -5.78 19.36
N ASN A 305 13.35 -7.08 19.32
CA ASN A 305 12.84 -8.00 18.30
C ASN A 305 11.32 -8.12 18.42
N ILE A 306 10.84 -8.15 19.68
CA ILE A 306 9.44 -8.16 20.06
C ILE A 306 8.74 -6.88 19.59
N TRP A 307 9.32 -5.71 19.88
CA TRP A 307 8.75 -4.44 19.47
C TRP A 307 8.66 -4.33 17.95
N SER A 308 9.73 -4.69 17.23
CA SER A 308 9.76 -4.67 15.77
C SER A 308 8.74 -5.62 15.14
N ALA A 309 8.61 -6.85 15.67
CA ALA A 309 7.61 -7.81 15.19
C ALA A 309 6.18 -7.27 15.36
N ARG A 310 5.88 -6.63 16.49
CA ARG A 310 4.56 -6.01 16.73
C ARG A 310 4.28 -4.86 15.77
N GLN A 311 5.27 -4.01 15.50
CA GLN A 311 5.14 -2.94 14.51
C GLN A 311 4.85 -3.50 13.12
N CYS A 312 5.53 -4.58 12.73
CA CYS A 312 5.30 -5.24 11.45
C CYS A 312 3.87 -5.79 11.31
N VAL A 313 3.34 -6.45 12.34
CA VAL A 313 1.96 -6.97 12.34
C VAL A 313 0.94 -5.83 12.27
N GLN A 314 1.15 -4.74 13.01
CA GLN A 314 0.29 -3.56 12.96
C GLN A 314 0.32 -2.87 11.60
N GLN A 315 1.48 -2.83 10.93
CA GLN A 315 1.61 -2.30 9.57
C GLN A 315 0.81 -3.13 8.55
N LEU A 316 0.58 -4.42 8.80
CA LEU A 316 -0.30 -5.26 7.99
C LEU A 316 -1.79 -5.07 8.30
N GLY A 317 -2.15 -4.15 9.20
CA GLY A 317 -3.53 -3.89 9.60
C GLY A 317 -4.09 -4.92 10.58
N ILE A 318 -3.23 -5.77 11.14
CA ILE A 318 -3.64 -6.87 12.01
C ILE A 318 -3.42 -6.51 13.48
N SER A 319 -4.35 -6.92 14.34
CA SER A 319 -4.23 -6.74 15.79
C SER A 319 -3.04 -7.54 16.35
N ASP A 320 -2.16 -6.86 17.09
CA ASP A 320 -1.00 -7.48 17.74
C ASP A 320 -1.32 -8.06 19.12
N GLN A 321 -2.59 -8.09 19.54
CA GLN A 321 -2.98 -8.54 20.89
C GLN A 321 -2.66 -10.02 21.12
N GLY A 322 -2.88 -10.88 20.12
CA GLY A 322 -2.52 -12.30 20.15
C GLY A 322 -1.01 -12.51 20.27
N LEU A 323 -0.25 -11.77 19.47
CA LEU A 323 1.22 -11.77 19.51
C LEU A 323 1.73 -11.31 20.89
N ARG A 324 1.20 -10.20 21.41
CA ARG A 324 1.60 -9.65 22.71
C ARG A 324 1.43 -10.66 23.84
N ARG A 325 0.27 -11.33 23.94
CA ARG A 325 0.02 -12.36 24.96
C ARG A 325 0.98 -13.54 24.84
N SER A 326 1.29 -13.95 23.62
CA SER A 326 2.21 -15.06 23.34
C SER A 326 3.66 -14.70 23.72
N LEU A 327 4.06 -13.45 23.45
CA LEU A 327 5.38 -12.92 23.80
C LEU A 327 5.56 -12.71 25.30
N ASP A 328 4.54 -12.24 26.02
CA ASP A 328 4.60 -12.09 27.48
C ASP A 328 4.84 -13.46 28.17
N LYS A 329 4.20 -14.52 27.66
CA LYS A 329 4.46 -15.90 28.12
C LYS A 329 5.87 -16.36 27.78
N LEU A 330 6.36 -16.04 26.59
CA LEU A 330 7.70 -16.42 26.17
C LEU A 330 8.79 -15.78 27.06
N LEU A 331 8.66 -14.47 27.30
CA LEU A 331 9.55 -13.73 28.20
C LEU A 331 9.54 -14.32 29.61
N HIS A 332 8.36 -14.75 30.09
CA HIS A 332 8.24 -15.46 31.36
C HIS A 332 9.00 -16.80 31.34
N VAL A 333 8.83 -17.62 30.30
CA VAL A 333 9.55 -18.90 30.17
C VAL A 333 11.06 -18.72 30.06
N GLN A 334 11.53 -17.76 29.26
CA GLN A 334 12.96 -17.43 29.18
C GLN A 334 13.52 -17.08 30.56
N ARG A 335 12.79 -16.26 31.31
CA ARG A 335 13.20 -15.81 32.65
C ARG A 335 13.23 -16.96 33.65
N VAL A 336 12.23 -17.84 33.63
CA VAL A 336 12.22 -19.07 34.45
C VAL A 336 13.39 -19.97 34.08
N THR A 337 13.64 -20.17 32.79
CA THR A 337 14.72 -21.05 32.28
C THR A 337 16.09 -20.52 32.68
N SER A 338 16.33 -19.20 32.52
CA SER A 338 17.56 -18.55 32.97
C SER A 338 17.72 -18.67 34.48
N ALA A 339 16.67 -18.37 35.25
CA ALA A 339 16.69 -18.46 36.70
C ALA A 339 16.95 -19.89 37.18
N TRP A 340 16.36 -20.91 36.53
CA TRP A 340 16.60 -22.31 36.85
C TRP A 340 18.04 -22.73 36.55
N LYS A 341 18.61 -22.24 35.44
CA LYS A 341 20.03 -22.47 35.11
C LYS A 341 20.96 -21.85 36.15
N ASP A 342 20.69 -20.62 36.57
CA ASP A 342 21.46 -19.95 37.62
C ASP A 342 21.34 -20.70 38.95
N PHE A 343 20.11 -21.09 39.32
CA PHE A 343 19.82 -21.86 40.51
C PHE A 343 20.55 -23.21 40.54
N THR A 344 20.47 -23.98 39.46
CA THR A 344 21.15 -25.28 39.35
C THR A 344 22.67 -25.14 39.35
N THR A 345 23.20 -24.06 38.79
CA THR A 345 24.64 -23.74 38.85
C THR A 345 25.08 -23.40 40.27
N LEU A 346 24.29 -22.61 41.00
CA LEU A 346 24.60 -22.21 42.39
C LEU A 346 24.47 -23.36 43.39
N THR A 347 23.58 -24.31 43.12
CA THR A 347 23.31 -25.47 44.00
C THR A 347 24.08 -26.73 43.58
N GLU A 348 24.88 -26.67 42.51
CA GLU A 348 25.53 -27.84 41.91
C GLU A 348 24.53 -28.97 41.57
N GLY A 349 23.26 -28.61 41.34
CA GLY A 349 22.17 -29.53 41.05
C GLY A 349 21.47 -30.15 42.28
N THR A 350 21.89 -29.82 43.51
CA THR A 350 21.31 -30.36 44.75
C THR A 350 21.02 -29.26 45.77
N ILE A 351 19.79 -29.21 46.29
CA ILE A 351 19.40 -28.31 47.38
C ILE A 351 19.06 -29.12 48.63
N ASN A 352 19.41 -28.60 49.80
CA ASN A 352 18.94 -29.17 51.07
C ASN A 352 17.42 -28.94 51.20
N ASP A 353 16.66 -30.02 51.31
CA ASP A 353 15.20 -29.96 51.43
C ASP A 353 14.70 -29.19 52.65
N ASP A 354 15.50 -29.08 53.71
CA ASP A 354 15.17 -28.26 54.89
C ASP A 354 15.03 -26.78 54.55
N LEU A 355 15.70 -26.34 53.47
CA LEU A 355 15.59 -24.97 52.97
C LEU A 355 14.25 -24.73 52.26
N VAL A 356 13.67 -25.78 51.66
CA VAL A 356 12.40 -25.69 50.93
C VAL A 356 11.23 -25.65 51.93
N PRO A 357 10.48 -24.54 52.00
CA PRO A 357 9.43 -24.36 52.98
C PRO A 357 8.25 -25.28 52.69
N ASP A 358 7.64 -25.80 53.76
CA ASP A 358 6.50 -26.72 53.64
C ASP A 358 5.20 -25.94 53.43
N PHE A 359 4.89 -25.65 52.16
CA PHE A 359 3.64 -25.01 51.75
C PHE A 359 2.86 -25.89 50.78
N PRO A 360 1.52 -25.76 50.76
CA PRO A 360 0.70 -26.47 49.79
C PRO A 360 0.85 -25.97 48.35
N TRP A 361 1.20 -24.69 48.18
CA TRP A 361 1.37 -24.02 46.90
C TRP A 361 2.42 -22.91 47.05
N PRO A 362 3.15 -22.55 45.98
CA PRO A 362 4.12 -21.47 46.04
C PRO A 362 3.39 -20.12 46.10
N THR A 363 3.39 -19.50 47.28
CA THR A 363 2.82 -18.16 47.57
C THR A 363 3.93 -17.13 47.80
N GLU A 364 3.59 -15.83 47.88
CA GLU A 364 4.55 -14.80 48.30
C GLU A 364 5.13 -15.07 49.70
N GLU A 365 4.33 -15.65 50.60
CA GLU A 365 4.78 -16.11 51.91
C GLU A 365 5.79 -17.26 51.79
N ALA A 366 5.56 -18.20 50.88
CA ALA A 366 6.50 -19.29 50.61
C ALA A 366 7.84 -18.74 50.09
N ILE A 367 7.82 -17.74 49.20
CA ILE A 367 9.04 -17.07 48.73
C ILE A 367 9.77 -16.39 49.89
N SER A 368 9.05 -15.64 50.73
CA SER A 368 9.63 -14.95 51.88
C SER A 368 10.26 -15.93 52.88
N LYS A 369 9.58 -17.05 53.14
CA LYS A 369 10.10 -18.11 54.02
C LYS A 369 11.31 -18.81 53.42
N PHE A 370 11.30 -19.07 52.12
CA PHE A 370 12.44 -19.63 51.41
C PHE A 370 13.67 -18.71 51.52
N SER A 371 13.52 -17.40 51.26
CA SER A 371 14.62 -16.43 51.41
C SER A 371 15.18 -16.40 52.84
N ASN A 372 14.31 -16.40 53.86
CA ASN A 372 14.73 -16.43 55.26
C ASN A 372 15.48 -17.73 55.61
N ASN A 373 15.04 -18.87 55.07
CA ASN A 373 15.73 -20.15 55.28
C ASN A 373 17.15 -20.12 54.69
N LEU A 374 17.32 -19.53 53.50
CA LEU A 374 18.64 -19.37 52.86
C LEU A 374 19.56 -18.48 53.70
N GLU A 375 19.07 -17.35 54.21
CA GLU A 375 19.83 -16.45 55.06
C GLU A 375 20.26 -17.12 56.38
N ASN A 376 19.33 -17.81 57.05
CA ASN A 376 19.60 -18.48 58.32
C ASN A 376 20.57 -19.67 58.17
N ALA A 377 20.55 -20.35 57.02
CA ALA A 377 21.48 -21.43 56.72
C ALA A 377 22.88 -20.92 56.29
N GLY A 378 23.06 -19.61 56.12
CA GLY A 378 24.32 -19.02 55.65
C GLY A 378 24.55 -19.17 54.14
N GLU A 379 23.52 -19.48 53.35
CA GLU A 379 23.57 -19.63 51.90
C GLU A 379 23.62 -18.27 51.19
N THR A 380 24.68 -17.50 51.46
CA THR A 380 24.81 -16.08 51.07
C THR A 380 24.69 -15.85 49.56
N LYS A 381 25.23 -16.74 48.72
CA LYS A 381 25.11 -16.62 47.25
C LYS A 381 23.70 -16.88 46.75
N LEU A 382 23.03 -17.89 47.30
CA LEU A 382 21.67 -18.27 46.88
C LEU A 382 20.64 -17.27 47.40
N SER A 383 20.83 -16.76 48.62
CA SER A 383 20.03 -15.66 49.18
C SER A 383 20.16 -14.38 48.33
N ALA A 384 21.39 -13.97 47.99
CA ALA A 384 21.60 -12.79 47.15
C ALA A 384 20.99 -12.94 45.75
N TRP A 385 21.11 -14.13 45.14
CA TRP A 385 20.45 -14.45 43.87
C TRP A 385 18.92 -14.38 43.98
N ALA A 386 18.34 -14.96 45.03
CA ALA A 386 16.90 -14.96 45.26
C ALA A 386 16.36 -13.53 45.44
N ALA A 387 17.08 -12.70 46.21
CA ALA A 387 16.73 -11.29 46.40
C ALA A 387 16.74 -10.51 45.08
N ASN A 388 17.82 -10.63 44.29
CA ASN A 388 17.96 -9.96 43.00
C ASN A 388 16.88 -10.44 41.99
N LEU A 389 16.62 -11.75 41.93
CA LEU A 389 15.57 -12.28 41.06
C LEU A 389 14.21 -11.67 41.40
N CYS A 390 13.88 -11.55 42.68
CA CYS A 390 12.60 -11.02 43.17
C CYS A 390 12.43 -9.49 43.06
N GLU A 391 13.42 -8.73 42.60
CA GLU A 391 13.30 -7.26 42.42
C GLU A 391 12.25 -6.86 41.38
N THR A 392 11.81 -7.80 40.53
CA THR A 392 10.83 -7.54 39.47
C THR A 392 9.66 -8.50 39.55
N LYS A 393 8.47 -8.07 39.10
CA LYS A 393 7.26 -8.91 39.06
C LYS A 393 7.45 -10.23 38.30
N GLN A 394 8.19 -10.19 37.18
CA GLN A 394 8.46 -11.37 36.37
C GLN A 394 9.43 -12.32 37.07
N GLY A 395 10.37 -11.79 37.86
CA GLY A 395 11.29 -12.60 38.63
C GLY A 395 10.65 -13.23 39.87
N ILE A 396 9.68 -12.54 40.50
CA ILE A 396 8.80 -13.15 41.52
C ILE A 396 8.05 -14.34 40.91
N ALA A 397 7.43 -14.16 39.75
CA ALA A 397 6.71 -15.24 39.06
C ALA A 397 7.65 -16.41 38.67
N ALA A 398 8.89 -16.11 38.26
CA ALA A 398 9.90 -17.13 38.02
C ALA A 398 10.23 -17.89 39.31
N MET A 399 10.53 -17.19 40.40
CA MET A 399 10.79 -17.80 41.72
C MET A 399 9.63 -18.68 42.19
N THR A 400 8.38 -18.24 42.00
CA THR A 400 7.18 -19.04 42.30
C THR A 400 7.19 -20.39 41.57
N GLN A 401 7.58 -20.43 40.29
CA GLN A 401 7.66 -21.68 39.52
C GLN A 401 8.81 -22.58 39.98
N ILE A 402 9.98 -21.98 40.25
CA ILE A 402 11.13 -22.72 40.79
C ILE A 402 10.74 -23.38 42.11
N LEU A 403 10.18 -22.60 43.03
CA LEU A 403 9.76 -23.07 44.34
C LEU A 403 8.63 -24.10 44.26
N GLY A 404 7.68 -23.92 43.34
CA GLY A 404 6.61 -24.90 43.09
C GLY A 404 7.18 -26.26 42.67
N THR A 405 8.20 -26.26 41.82
CA THR A 405 8.88 -27.49 41.38
C THR A 405 9.59 -28.18 42.55
N LEU A 406 10.29 -27.40 43.40
CA LEU A 406 10.96 -27.93 44.59
C LEU A 406 9.97 -28.49 45.63
N ILE A 407 8.86 -27.79 45.88
CA ILE A 407 7.80 -28.24 46.80
C ILE A 407 7.18 -29.54 46.31
N LEU A 408 6.91 -29.67 45.00
CA LEU A 408 6.37 -30.90 44.42
C LEU A 408 7.35 -32.06 44.57
N ARG A 409 8.62 -31.83 44.23
CA ARG A 409 9.68 -32.85 44.39
C ARG A 409 9.80 -33.34 45.84
N LYS A 410 9.87 -32.43 46.81
CA LYS A 410 9.92 -32.75 48.25
C LYS A 410 8.70 -33.53 48.73
N ARG A 411 7.54 -33.35 48.08
CA ARG A 411 6.32 -34.12 48.38
C ARG A 411 6.37 -35.52 47.79
N GLU A 412 6.82 -35.65 46.55
CA GLU A 412 6.99 -36.96 45.89
C GLU A 412 7.98 -37.82 46.66
N GLU A 413 9.09 -37.24 47.12
CA GLU A 413 10.09 -37.92 47.95
C GLU A 413 9.49 -38.38 49.29
N ARG A 414 8.73 -37.53 50.00
CA ARG A 414 8.01 -37.93 51.23
C ARG A 414 6.99 -39.03 51.02
N VAL A 415 6.19 -38.96 49.96
CA VAL A 415 5.21 -40.01 49.64
C VAL A 415 5.92 -41.33 49.34
N ASN A 416 7.05 -41.29 48.64
CA ASN A 416 7.86 -42.49 48.40
C ASN A 416 8.46 -43.03 49.70
N GLU A 417 9.00 -42.20 50.58
CA GLU A 417 9.52 -42.62 51.88
C GLU A 417 8.44 -43.26 52.77
N GLU A 418 7.23 -42.69 52.81
CA GLU A 418 6.10 -43.24 53.57
C GLU A 418 5.56 -44.54 52.95
N ALA A 419 5.58 -44.68 51.63
CA ALA A 419 5.14 -45.89 50.92
C ALA A 419 6.11 -47.07 51.08
N PHE A 420 7.39 -46.79 51.30
CA PHE A 420 8.46 -47.80 51.44
C PHE A 420 9.03 -47.94 52.86
N ALA A 421 8.47 -47.23 53.85
CA ALA A 421 8.84 -47.42 55.25
C ALA A 421 8.44 -48.84 55.73
N PRO A 422 9.36 -49.62 56.34
CA PRO A 422 9.04 -50.94 56.88
C PRO A 422 8.00 -50.79 58.00
N LYS A 423 6.87 -51.48 57.84
CA LYS A 423 5.77 -51.51 58.83
C LYS A 423 6.19 -52.11 60.16
#